data_AF-A0A2H0Q2Y1-F1
#
_entry.id   AF-A0A2H0Q2Y1-F1
#
_cell.length_a   1.000
_cell.length_b   1.000
_cell.length_c   1.000
_cell.angle_alpha   90.00
_cell.angle_beta   90.00
_cell.angle_gamma   90.00
#
_symmetry.space_group_name_H-M   'P 1'
#
loop_
_entity.id
_entity.type
_entity.pdbx_description
1 polymer ?
#
loop_
_entity_poly.entity_id
_entity_poly.type
_entity_poly.pdbx_seq_one_letter_code
_entity_poly.pdbx_strand_id
1 'polypeptide(L)'
;MNELAKEFIGTGFFRLEAAGRQWGILEDGIHHQLKFDERIVGDLFVSEDVSKENVELFIHHAAAVVHAGEKRIDEMLKVLAWLRTVKAFAPEIFNWIGVYYKSSYLLGENSTDLVLGPFLGEPTDHTRIPIDRGLCGLALREERVINQADVHADSRHIACSLKTKSELIVPLPLKTEGGFIAELDIDSHTISAFTAEIEAKVNQLCLDFPL
;
A
#
# COMPACT_ATOMS: atom_id res chain seq x y z
N MET A 1 8.06 -12.10 4.86
CA MET A 1 9.04 -11.11 4.35
C MET A 1 9.89 -11.70 3.24
N ASN A 2 10.37 -12.96 3.34
CA ASN A 2 11.26 -13.55 2.33
C ASN A 2 10.70 -13.55 0.89
N GLU A 3 9.42 -13.85 0.68
CA GLU A 3 8.82 -13.79 -0.67
C GLU A 3 8.70 -12.36 -1.20
N LEU A 4 8.45 -11.39 -0.33
CA LEU A 4 8.46 -9.97 -0.68
C LEU A 4 9.87 -9.51 -1.06
N ALA A 5 10.85 -9.88 -0.25
CA ALA A 5 12.24 -9.56 -0.47
C ALA A 5 12.72 -10.10 -1.83
N LYS A 6 12.38 -11.34 -2.19
CA LYS A 6 12.76 -11.92 -3.50
C LYS A 6 12.32 -11.09 -4.71
N GLU A 7 11.19 -10.40 -4.63
CA GLU A 7 10.69 -9.57 -5.73
C GLU A 7 11.59 -8.35 -5.99
N PHE A 8 12.07 -7.72 -4.92
CA PHE A 8 12.91 -6.53 -5.04
C PHE A 8 14.39 -6.88 -5.12
N ILE A 9 14.84 -7.81 -4.30
CA ILE A 9 16.26 -8.17 -4.17
C ILE A 9 16.69 -9.16 -5.26
N GLY A 10 15.75 -9.86 -5.91
CA GLY A 10 16.04 -10.80 -6.98
C GLY A 10 16.95 -11.93 -6.49
N THR A 11 18.16 -12.01 -7.06
CA THR A 11 19.19 -12.98 -6.67
C THR A 11 20.09 -12.50 -5.53
N GLY A 12 19.96 -11.25 -5.10
CA GLY A 12 20.77 -10.68 -4.03
C GLY A 12 20.40 -11.23 -2.65
N PHE A 13 21.09 -10.71 -1.64
CA PHE A 13 20.88 -11.07 -0.24
C PHE A 13 20.48 -9.84 0.56
N PHE A 14 19.78 -10.08 1.67
CA PHE A 14 19.42 -9.02 2.59
C PHE A 14 19.41 -9.51 4.03
N ARG A 15 19.44 -8.53 4.93
CA ARG A 15 19.06 -8.67 6.33
C ARG A 15 18.18 -7.49 6.69
N LEU A 16 16.95 -7.75 7.11
CA LEU A 16 16.04 -6.75 7.66
C LEU A 16 15.93 -6.99 9.17
N GLU A 17 16.23 -5.97 9.95
CA GLU A 17 16.06 -5.97 11.40
C GLU A 17 14.98 -4.95 11.77
N ALA A 18 13.86 -5.45 12.31
CA ALA A 18 12.78 -4.58 12.75
C ALA A 18 11.84 -5.28 13.73
N ALA A 19 11.18 -4.50 14.59
CA ALA A 19 10.21 -5.01 15.56
C ALA A 19 10.72 -6.22 16.38
N GLY A 20 12.01 -6.20 16.77
CA GLY A 20 12.65 -7.27 17.54
C GLY A 20 12.90 -8.57 16.77
N ARG A 21 12.73 -8.58 15.44
CA ARG A 21 12.94 -9.74 14.57
C ARG A 21 13.97 -9.43 13.48
N GLN A 22 14.55 -10.51 12.96
CA GLN A 22 15.42 -10.48 11.79
C GLN A 22 14.79 -11.33 10.67
N TRP A 23 14.84 -10.81 9.45
CA TRP A 23 14.55 -11.56 8.23
C TRP A 23 15.77 -11.52 7.30
N GLY A 24 16.05 -12.63 6.61
CA GLY A 24 17.26 -12.74 5.81
C GLY A 24 18.51 -13.09 6.62
N ILE A 25 19.61 -13.38 5.91
CA ILE A 25 20.85 -13.98 6.47
C ILE A 25 22.13 -13.22 6.09
N LEU A 26 22.02 -12.00 5.55
CA LEU A 26 23.19 -11.22 5.16
C LEU A 26 23.97 -10.75 6.41
N GLU A 27 25.28 -11.04 6.46
CA GLU A 27 26.15 -10.63 7.56
C GLU A 27 26.60 -9.17 7.43
N ASP A 28 27.01 -8.76 6.23
CA ASP A 28 27.48 -7.40 5.91
C ASP A 28 26.93 -6.96 4.55
N GLY A 29 26.63 -5.67 4.42
CA GLY A 29 26.00 -5.09 3.24
C GLY A 29 25.76 -3.60 3.37
N ILE A 30 25.25 -2.99 2.31
CA ILE A 30 24.91 -1.57 2.31
C ILE A 30 23.75 -1.35 3.26
N HIS A 31 23.95 -0.49 4.26
CA HIS A 31 22.96 -0.20 5.30
C HIS A 31 22.03 0.94 4.88
N HIS A 32 20.74 0.71 5.10
CA HIS A 32 19.66 1.64 4.86
C HIS A 32 18.71 1.67 6.06
N GLN A 33 18.24 2.86 6.42
CA GLN A 33 17.19 3.00 7.44
C GLN A 33 15.81 2.91 6.80
N LEU A 34 14.94 2.09 7.37
CA LEU A 34 13.52 2.11 7.06
C LEU A 34 12.87 3.27 7.80
N LYS A 35 12.23 4.16 7.05
CA LYS A 35 11.48 5.28 7.62
C LYS A 35 10.01 5.18 7.24
N PHE A 36 9.14 5.42 8.21
CA PHE A 36 7.71 5.61 8.01
C PHE A 36 7.28 6.83 8.83
N ASP A 37 6.65 7.82 8.19
CA ASP A 37 6.25 9.07 8.84
C ASP A 37 7.40 9.72 9.63
N GLU A 38 8.56 9.85 8.97
CA GLU A 38 9.85 10.35 9.52
C GLU A 38 10.45 9.54 10.69
N ARG A 39 9.77 8.48 11.17
CA ARG A 39 10.26 7.61 12.25
C ARG A 39 11.05 6.46 11.66
N ILE A 40 12.18 6.14 12.29
CA ILE A 40 12.93 4.92 11.97
C ILE A 40 12.15 3.73 12.52
N VAL A 41 11.79 2.80 11.65
CA VAL A 41 11.02 1.60 12.00
C VAL A 41 11.84 0.31 11.89
N GLY A 42 13.04 0.38 11.33
CA GLY A 42 13.97 -0.74 11.23
C GLY A 42 15.18 -0.43 10.37
N ASP A 43 16.04 -1.42 10.21
CA ASP A 43 17.30 -1.34 9.48
C ASP A 43 17.34 -2.43 8.40
N LEU A 44 17.68 -2.04 7.18
CA LEU A 44 17.81 -2.92 6.04
C LEU A 44 19.27 -2.93 5.58
N PHE A 45 19.85 -4.12 5.47
CA PHE A 45 21.14 -4.38 4.86
C PHE A 45 20.91 -5.13 3.55
N VAL A 46 21.51 -4.68 2.46
CA VAL A 46 21.34 -5.29 1.14
C VAL A 46 22.72 -5.51 0.50
N SER A 47 22.87 -6.60 -0.25
CA SER A 47 24.09 -6.86 -1.02
C SER A 47 24.27 -5.84 -2.16
N GLU A 48 25.52 -5.56 -2.52
CA GLU A 48 25.89 -4.50 -3.48
C GLU A 48 25.36 -4.73 -4.91
N ASP A 49 25.00 -5.97 -5.24
CA ASP A 49 24.49 -6.37 -6.56
C ASP A 49 23.01 -6.02 -6.78
N VAL A 50 22.30 -5.54 -5.76
CA VAL A 50 20.91 -5.10 -5.87
C VAL A 50 20.84 -3.67 -6.39
N SER A 51 20.02 -3.42 -7.41
CA SER A 51 19.89 -2.08 -7.99
C SER A 51 19.34 -1.07 -6.99
N LYS A 52 19.76 0.19 -7.12
CA LYS A 52 19.33 1.28 -6.24
C LYS A 52 17.81 1.45 -6.26
N GLU A 53 17.17 1.37 -7.43
CA GLU A 53 15.72 1.49 -7.55
C GLU A 53 15.00 0.38 -6.78
N ASN A 54 15.51 -0.84 -6.81
CA ASN A 54 14.93 -1.98 -6.11
C ASN A 54 15.12 -1.87 -4.60
N VAL A 55 16.28 -1.38 -4.15
CA VAL A 55 16.52 -1.09 -2.72
C VAL A 55 15.54 -0.04 -2.21
N GLU A 56 15.38 1.07 -2.93
CA GLU A 56 14.45 2.14 -2.57
C GLU A 56 13.01 1.62 -2.51
N LEU A 57 12.59 0.80 -3.47
CA LEU A 57 11.25 0.20 -3.47
C LEU A 57 11.07 -0.77 -2.29
N PHE A 58 12.08 -1.59 -1.98
CA PHE A 58 12.02 -2.50 -0.85
C PHE A 58 11.95 -1.74 0.48
N ILE A 59 12.68 -0.64 0.63
CA ILE A 59 12.63 0.22 1.82
C ILE A 59 11.20 0.70 2.07
N HIS A 60 10.52 1.23 1.06
CA HIS A 60 9.15 1.72 1.22
C HIS A 60 8.17 0.60 1.62
N HIS A 61 8.25 -0.55 0.97
CA HIS A 61 7.36 -1.68 1.27
C HIS A 61 7.66 -2.29 2.65
N ALA A 62 8.93 -2.48 2.98
CA ALA A 62 9.34 -2.99 4.28
C ALA A 62 8.93 -2.03 5.39
N ALA A 63 9.12 -0.71 5.21
CA ALA A 63 8.70 0.29 6.18
C ALA A 63 7.18 0.25 6.43
N ALA A 64 6.36 0.23 5.37
CA ALA A 64 4.90 0.15 5.49
C ALA A 64 4.43 -1.14 6.19
N VAL A 65 5.05 -2.28 5.88
CA VAL A 65 4.72 -3.58 6.50
C VAL A 65 5.17 -3.64 7.97
N VAL A 66 6.38 -3.18 8.26
CA VAL A 66 6.98 -3.24 9.59
C VAL A 66 6.30 -2.26 10.55
N HIS A 67 5.91 -1.08 10.05
CA HIS A 67 5.28 -0.05 10.89
C HIS A 67 3.92 -0.50 11.46
N ALA A 68 3.22 -1.42 10.79
CA ALA A 68 2.02 -2.08 11.33
C ALA A 68 2.27 -2.90 12.61
N GLY A 69 3.53 -3.10 12.98
CA GLY A 69 3.95 -3.80 14.19
C GLY A 69 4.09 -5.31 14.01
N GLU A 70 4.84 -5.93 14.93
CA GLU A 70 5.26 -7.34 14.88
C GLU A 70 4.10 -8.31 14.61
N LYS A 71 2.93 -8.04 15.20
CA LYS A 71 1.76 -8.93 15.12
C LYS A 71 1.06 -8.90 13.76
N ARG A 72 1.26 -7.85 12.95
CA ARG A 72 0.55 -7.64 11.68
C ARG A 72 1.38 -7.93 10.46
N ILE A 73 2.67 -8.25 10.59
CA ILE A 73 3.54 -8.51 9.42
C ILE A 73 2.97 -9.62 8.53
N ASP A 74 2.50 -10.72 9.11
CA ASP A 74 1.92 -11.83 8.34
C ASP A 74 0.59 -11.44 7.67
N GLU A 75 -0.21 -10.59 8.31
CA GLU A 75 -1.43 -10.00 7.73
C GLU A 75 -1.08 -9.14 6.51
N MET A 76 -0.11 -8.23 6.67
CA MET A 76 0.32 -7.32 5.60
C MET A 76 0.93 -8.08 4.41
N LEU A 77 1.61 -9.20 4.65
CA LEU A 77 2.12 -10.05 3.57
C LEU A 77 1.00 -10.75 2.80
N LYS A 78 -0.08 -11.17 3.47
CA LYS A 78 -1.28 -11.72 2.80
C LYS A 78 -1.96 -10.65 1.96
N VAL A 79 -2.11 -9.44 2.51
CA VAL A 79 -2.68 -8.30 1.78
C VAL A 79 -1.85 -7.99 0.54
N LEU A 80 -0.53 -7.99 0.64
CA LEU A 80 0.32 -7.75 -0.52
C LEU A 80 0.20 -8.84 -1.59
N ALA A 81 0.10 -10.11 -1.19
CA ALA A 81 -0.17 -11.19 -2.13
C ALA A 81 -1.52 -11.00 -2.85
N TRP A 82 -2.56 -10.60 -2.10
CA TRP A 82 -3.87 -10.27 -2.66
C TRP A 82 -3.81 -9.07 -3.62
N LEU A 83 -3.09 -7.99 -3.26
CA LEU A 83 -2.88 -6.83 -4.14
C LEU A 83 -2.26 -7.22 -5.49
N ARG A 84 -1.32 -8.18 -5.51
CA ARG A 84 -0.75 -8.68 -6.78
C ARG A 84 -1.82 -9.36 -7.63
N THR A 85 -2.71 -10.14 -7.02
CA THR A 85 -3.84 -10.75 -7.73
C THR A 85 -4.78 -9.69 -8.29
N VAL A 86 -5.09 -8.63 -7.54
CA VAL A 86 -5.92 -7.52 -8.01
C VAL A 86 -5.22 -6.76 -9.15
N LYS A 87 -3.94 -6.42 -9.00
CA LYS A 87 -3.14 -5.74 -10.03
C LYS A 87 -3.07 -6.52 -11.34
N ALA A 88 -2.93 -7.85 -11.26
CA ALA A 88 -2.82 -8.73 -12.42
C ALA A 88 -4.11 -8.79 -13.27
N PHE A 89 -5.25 -8.35 -12.74
CA PHE A 89 -6.49 -8.28 -13.51
C PHE A 89 -6.42 -7.26 -14.66
N ALA A 90 -5.84 -6.08 -14.41
CA ALA A 90 -5.73 -5.01 -15.39
C ALA A 90 -4.40 -4.23 -15.25
N PRO A 91 -3.25 -4.88 -15.51
CA PRO A 91 -1.93 -4.33 -15.20
C PRO A 91 -1.60 -3.04 -15.96
N GLU A 92 -2.12 -2.88 -17.19
CA GLU A 92 -1.94 -1.68 -18.01
C GLU A 92 -2.77 -0.48 -17.52
N ILE A 93 -3.82 -0.75 -16.74
CA ILE A 93 -4.74 0.26 -16.22
C ILE A 93 -4.32 0.67 -14.80
N PHE A 94 -3.94 -0.30 -13.96
CA PHE A 94 -3.66 -0.08 -12.54
C PHE A 94 -2.20 0.33 -12.38
N ASN A 95 -1.87 1.60 -12.63
CA ASN A 95 -0.49 2.08 -12.59
C ASN A 95 0.05 2.12 -11.15
N TRP A 96 -0.81 2.43 -10.18
CA TRP A 96 -0.55 2.28 -8.76
C TRP A 96 -1.77 1.61 -8.10
N ILE A 97 -1.52 0.82 -7.07
CA ILE A 97 -2.58 0.19 -6.27
C ILE A 97 -2.09 -0.03 -4.84
N GLY A 98 -2.89 0.31 -3.84
CA GLY A 98 -2.48 0.16 -2.44
C GLY A 98 -3.65 0.14 -1.48
N VAL A 99 -3.34 -0.19 -0.23
CA VAL A 99 -4.34 -0.21 0.84
C VAL A 99 -4.04 0.88 1.86
N TYR A 100 -5.02 1.75 2.07
CA TYR A 100 -5.02 2.72 3.16
C TYR A 100 -5.87 2.22 4.30
N TYR A 101 -5.32 2.21 5.52
CA TYR A 101 -6.01 1.76 6.73
C TYR A 101 -6.32 2.93 7.63
N LYS A 102 -7.42 2.90 8.37
CA LYS A 102 -7.60 3.75 9.54
C LYS A 102 -6.44 3.52 10.51
N SER A 103 -5.78 4.60 10.91
CA SER A 103 -4.65 4.61 11.85
C SER A 103 -5.00 3.96 13.19
N SER A 104 -6.24 4.11 13.66
CA SER A 104 -6.76 3.39 14.82
C SER A 104 -6.72 1.87 14.69
N TYR A 105 -6.89 1.32 13.47
CA TYR A 105 -6.77 -0.11 13.23
C TYR A 105 -5.32 -0.55 13.10
N LEU A 106 -4.56 0.10 12.22
CA LEU A 106 -3.20 -0.35 11.88
C LEU A 106 -2.20 -0.05 12.99
N LEU A 107 -2.31 1.11 13.62
CA LEU A 107 -1.35 1.65 14.60
C LEU A 107 -1.90 1.75 16.02
N GLY A 108 -3.22 1.56 16.22
CA GLY A 108 -3.85 1.75 17.52
C GLY A 108 -3.89 3.22 17.97
N GLU A 109 -3.71 4.16 17.05
CA GLU A 109 -3.72 5.59 17.34
C GLU A 109 -5.14 6.09 17.63
N ASN A 110 -5.27 7.06 18.52
CA ASN A 110 -6.53 7.80 18.68
C ASN A 110 -6.65 8.89 17.60
N SER A 111 -6.65 8.45 16.34
CA SER A 111 -6.81 9.27 15.14
C SER A 111 -7.74 8.58 14.15
N THR A 112 -8.38 9.38 13.30
CA THR A 112 -9.17 8.90 12.18
C THR A 112 -8.39 8.88 10.88
N ASP A 113 -7.16 9.40 10.86
CA ASP A 113 -6.32 9.44 9.65
C ASP A 113 -6.18 8.07 9.03
N LEU A 114 -5.98 8.07 7.72
CA LEU A 114 -5.62 6.90 6.94
C LEU A 114 -4.10 6.81 6.87
N VAL A 115 -3.57 5.59 6.93
CA VAL A 115 -2.13 5.29 6.86
C VAL A 115 -1.91 4.23 5.80
N LEU A 116 -0.87 4.44 4.98
CA LEU A 116 -0.51 3.56 3.89
C LEU A 116 0.01 2.23 4.43
N GLY A 117 -0.61 1.14 3.99
CA GLY A 117 -0.11 -0.22 4.17
C GLY A 117 0.59 -0.73 2.90
N PRO A 118 0.44 -2.02 2.55
CA PRO A 118 1.01 -2.56 1.32
C PRO A 118 0.48 -1.84 0.07
N PHE A 119 1.37 -1.62 -0.91
CA PHE A 119 1.03 -1.07 -2.22
C PHE A 119 1.86 -1.74 -3.32
N LEU A 120 1.59 -1.42 -4.58
CA LEU A 120 2.34 -1.81 -5.77
C LEU A 120 2.32 -0.62 -6.75
N GLY A 121 3.48 -0.09 -7.09
CA GLY A 121 3.61 1.06 -7.98
C GLY A 121 4.81 1.92 -7.61
N GLU A 122 4.88 3.12 -8.17
CA GLU A 122 5.89 4.11 -7.77
C GLU A 122 5.72 4.50 -6.28
N PRO A 123 6.82 4.79 -5.55
CA PRO A 123 6.73 5.32 -4.19
C PRO A 123 5.87 6.59 -4.11
N THR A 124 5.19 6.80 -2.98
CA THR A 124 4.31 7.95 -2.74
C THR A 124 4.64 8.62 -1.40
N ASP A 125 4.57 9.95 -1.38
CA ASP A 125 4.71 10.75 -0.16
C ASP A 125 3.44 10.71 0.71
N HIS A 126 2.32 10.21 0.18
CA HIS A 126 1.02 10.16 0.86
C HIS A 126 0.94 8.98 1.82
N THR A 127 1.93 8.81 2.68
CA THR A 127 1.96 7.72 3.67
C THR A 127 0.91 7.88 4.77
N ARG A 128 0.37 9.10 4.95
CA ARG A 128 -0.73 9.42 5.88
C ARG A 128 -1.67 10.46 5.26
N ILE A 129 -2.98 10.22 5.32
CA ILE A 129 -4.03 11.06 4.73
C ILE A 129 -5.10 11.36 5.79
N PRO A 130 -5.40 12.63 6.10
CA PRO A 130 -6.52 12.97 6.97
C PRO A 130 -7.86 12.51 6.38
N ILE A 131 -8.68 11.80 7.16
CA ILE A 131 -9.96 11.21 6.66
C ILE A 131 -10.97 12.26 6.19
N ASP A 132 -10.82 13.50 6.63
CA ASP A 132 -11.70 14.60 6.26
C ASP A 132 -11.36 15.20 4.89
N ARG A 133 -10.24 14.78 4.28
CA ARG A 133 -9.73 15.26 2.99
C ARG A 133 -9.64 14.14 1.97
N GLY A 134 -9.55 14.53 0.69
CA GLY A 134 -9.31 13.58 -0.39
C GLY A 134 -10.53 12.77 -0.79
N LEU A 135 -10.37 12.03 -1.88
CA LEU A 135 -11.34 11.04 -2.34
C LEU A 135 -11.27 9.79 -1.46
N CYS A 136 -10.06 9.40 -1.03
CA CYS A 136 -9.79 8.40 0.01
C CYS A 136 -10.68 8.58 1.25
N GLY A 137 -10.52 9.70 1.96
CA GLY A 137 -11.33 10.01 3.13
C GLY A 137 -12.84 10.09 2.85
N LEU A 138 -13.26 10.45 1.64
CA LEU A 138 -14.66 10.42 1.24
C LEU A 138 -15.21 8.99 1.15
N ALA A 139 -14.48 8.08 0.52
CA ALA A 139 -14.89 6.69 0.32
C ALA A 139 -15.18 5.99 1.66
N LEU A 140 -14.28 6.15 2.63
CA LEU A 140 -14.44 5.56 3.97
C LEU A 140 -15.48 6.26 4.86
N ARG A 141 -15.72 7.58 4.69
CA ARG A 141 -16.78 8.28 5.44
C ARG A 141 -18.17 7.96 4.94
N GLU A 142 -18.31 7.82 3.61
CA GLU A 142 -19.60 7.52 2.98
C GLU A 142 -19.81 6.01 2.77
N GLU A 143 -18.82 5.19 3.12
CA GLU A 143 -18.82 3.73 3.00
C GLU A 143 -19.26 3.27 1.60
N ARG A 144 -18.77 3.97 0.57
CA ARG A 144 -19.12 3.70 -0.82
C ARG A 144 -17.91 3.81 -1.74
N VAL A 145 -18.03 3.14 -2.87
CA VAL A 145 -17.08 3.21 -3.98
C VAL A 145 -17.03 4.64 -4.53
N ILE A 146 -15.82 5.12 -4.79
CA ILE A 146 -15.55 6.36 -5.53
C ILE A 146 -14.86 5.95 -6.83
N ASN A 147 -15.51 6.18 -7.97
CA ASN A 147 -14.92 6.01 -9.29
C ASN A 147 -14.80 7.41 -9.93
N GLN A 148 -13.60 7.99 -9.85
CA GLN A 148 -13.33 9.33 -10.36
C GLN A 148 -12.72 9.25 -11.75
N ALA A 149 -13.52 9.64 -12.75
CA ALA A 149 -13.13 9.57 -14.16
C ALA A 149 -12.01 10.55 -14.55
N ASP A 150 -11.96 11.74 -13.93
CA ASP A 150 -10.90 12.72 -14.11
C ASP A 150 -10.57 13.35 -12.75
N VAL A 151 -9.44 12.99 -12.15
CA VAL A 151 -9.06 13.50 -10.83
C VAL A 151 -8.79 15.02 -10.82
N HIS A 152 -8.40 15.60 -11.96
CA HIS A 152 -8.16 17.04 -12.05
C HIS A 152 -9.46 17.85 -12.11
N ALA A 153 -10.59 17.19 -12.38
CA ALA A 153 -11.92 17.82 -12.36
C ALA A 153 -12.51 17.92 -10.94
N ASP A 154 -11.94 17.23 -9.94
CA ASP A 154 -12.42 17.28 -8.56
C ASP A 154 -11.44 18.04 -7.65
N SER A 155 -11.87 19.21 -7.17
CA SER A 155 -11.08 20.05 -6.26
C SER A 155 -10.72 19.41 -4.91
N ARG A 156 -11.35 18.27 -4.56
CA ARG A 156 -11.09 17.53 -3.32
C ARG A 156 -9.95 16.52 -3.47
N HIS A 157 -9.57 16.18 -4.70
CA HIS A 157 -8.50 15.22 -4.96
C HIS A 157 -7.18 15.66 -4.34
N ILE A 158 -6.54 14.75 -3.60
CA ILE A 158 -5.18 14.91 -3.09
C ILE A 158 -4.31 14.06 -3.99
N ALA A 159 -3.50 14.70 -4.84
CA ALA A 159 -2.78 13.97 -5.87
C ALA A 159 -1.62 13.14 -5.31
N CYS A 160 -1.77 11.82 -5.31
CA CYS A 160 -0.71 10.86 -5.01
C CYS A 160 0.47 10.96 -5.99
N SER A 161 0.17 11.24 -7.27
CA SER A 161 1.14 11.42 -8.35
C SER A 161 0.64 12.46 -9.36
N LEU A 162 1.55 13.23 -9.96
CA LEU A 162 1.23 14.11 -11.09
C LEU A 162 0.78 13.35 -12.34
N LYS A 163 0.99 12.03 -12.39
CA LYS A 163 0.63 11.18 -13.53
C LYS A 163 -0.80 10.61 -13.41
N THR A 164 -1.38 10.58 -12.20
CA THR A 164 -2.75 10.07 -11.98
C THR A 164 -3.74 10.94 -12.74
N LYS A 165 -4.63 10.30 -13.50
CA LYS A 165 -5.71 10.93 -14.25
C LYS A 165 -7.10 10.41 -13.89
N SER A 166 -7.22 9.15 -13.46
CA SER A 166 -8.43 8.62 -12.85
C SER A 166 -8.07 7.77 -11.65
N GLU A 167 -9.03 7.62 -10.72
CA GLU A 167 -8.85 6.95 -9.44
C GLU A 167 -10.09 6.12 -9.11
N LEU A 168 -9.89 4.89 -8.62
CA LEU A 168 -10.94 4.02 -8.12
C LEU A 168 -10.63 3.63 -6.68
N ILE A 169 -11.50 4.05 -5.77
CA ILE A 169 -11.38 3.76 -4.34
C ILE A 169 -12.54 2.87 -3.90
N VAL A 170 -12.21 1.74 -3.28
CA VAL A 170 -13.18 0.74 -2.82
C VAL A 170 -12.98 0.49 -1.32
N PRO A 171 -13.94 0.86 -0.46
CA PRO A 171 -13.91 0.49 0.95
C PRO A 171 -13.81 -1.03 1.14
N LEU A 172 -12.89 -1.46 1.98
CA LEU A 172 -12.61 -2.87 2.26
C LEU A 172 -13.30 -3.32 3.55
N PRO A 173 -14.22 -4.32 3.47
CA PRO A 173 -14.92 -4.82 4.65
C PRO A 173 -14.00 -5.71 5.49
N LEU A 174 -14.06 -5.55 6.81
CA LEU A 174 -13.44 -6.50 7.75
C LEU A 174 -14.37 -7.69 7.96
N LYS A 175 -13.88 -8.92 7.72
CA LYS A 175 -14.70 -10.12 7.92
C LYS A 175 -15.02 -10.39 9.40
N THR A 176 -14.21 -9.87 10.32
CA THR A 176 -14.25 -10.24 11.73
C THR A 176 -14.89 -9.19 12.66
N GLU A 177 -14.85 -7.90 12.33
CA GLU A 177 -15.31 -6.83 13.24
C GLU A 177 -16.54 -6.05 12.74
N GLY A 178 -16.93 -6.21 11.46
CA GLY A 178 -17.96 -5.40 10.84
C GLY A 178 -17.50 -3.98 10.56
N GLY A 179 -17.89 -3.44 9.39
CA GLY A 179 -17.51 -2.08 8.96
C GLY A 179 -16.26 -2.03 8.08
N PHE A 180 -15.93 -0.80 7.64
CA PHE A 180 -14.82 -0.51 6.74
C PHE A 180 -13.67 0.16 7.49
N ILE A 181 -12.56 -0.54 7.63
CA ILE A 181 -11.35 -0.05 8.32
C ILE A 181 -10.22 0.33 7.35
N ALA A 182 -10.39 0.01 6.08
CA ALA A 182 -9.41 0.21 5.06
C ALA A 182 -10.12 0.43 3.73
N GLU A 183 -9.37 0.89 2.75
CA GLU A 183 -9.81 1.02 1.37
C GLU A 183 -8.70 0.57 0.44
N LEU A 184 -9.12 -0.02 -0.68
CA LEU A 184 -8.28 -0.21 -1.83
C LEU A 184 -8.32 1.06 -2.65
N ASP A 185 -7.16 1.63 -2.93
CA ASP A 185 -6.99 2.76 -3.82
C ASP A 185 -6.22 2.32 -5.07
N ILE A 186 -6.70 2.73 -6.25
CA ILE A 186 -6.15 2.37 -7.56
C ILE A 186 -6.05 3.62 -8.44
N ASP A 187 -4.84 3.99 -8.82
CA ASP A 187 -4.58 5.07 -9.76
C ASP A 187 -4.38 4.56 -11.19
N SER A 188 -4.85 5.36 -12.16
CA SER A 188 -4.52 5.19 -13.58
C SER A 188 -4.01 6.47 -14.21
N HIS A 189 -3.05 6.35 -15.12
CA HIS A 189 -2.54 7.43 -15.98
C HIS A 189 -3.45 7.73 -17.18
N THR A 190 -4.59 7.03 -17.26
CA THR A 190 -5.62 7.17 -18.29
C THR A 190 -6.86 7.82 -17.68
N ILE A 191 -7.50 8.74 -18.41
CA ILE A 191 -8.80 9.34 -18.01
C ILE A 191 -9.90 8.30 -18.22
N SER A 192 -10.86 8.25 -17.31
CA SER A 192 -12.02 7.33 -17.36
C SER A 192 -11.62 5.86 -17.48
N ALA A 193 -10.52 5.46 -16.83
CA ALA A 193 -9.95 4.14 -17.05
C ALA A 193 -10.78 3.01 -16.42
N PHE A 194 -11.54 3.33 -15.36
CA PHE A 194 -12.35 2.36 -14.62
C PHE A 194 -13.77 2.32 -15.19
N THR A 195 -13.98 1.47 -16.19
CA THR A 195 -15.33 1.18 -16.70
C THR A 195 -16.18 0.48 -15.65
N ALA A 196 -17.50 0.44 -15.86
CA ALA A 196 -18.41 -0.30 -14.97
C ALA A 196 -18.04 -1.78 -14.82
N GLU A 197 -17.46 -2.41 -15.86
CA GLU A 197 -16.98 -3.79 -15.80
C GLU A 197 -15.75 -3.94 -14.90
N ILE A 198 -14.79 -3.03 -15.02
CA ILE A 198 -13.60 -3.01 -14.17
C ILE A 198 -13.99 -2.75 -12.72
N GLU A 199 -14.83 -1.75 -12.47
CA GLU A 199 -15.33 -1.43 -11.13
C GLU A 199 -16.05 -2.64 -10.52
N ALA A 200 -16.97 -3.27 -11.24
CA ALA A 200 -17.68 -4.45 -10.76
C ALA A 200 -16.73 -5.60 -10.43
N LYS A 201 -15.69 -5.81 -11.25
CA LYS A 201 -14.71 -6.87 -11.00
C LYS A 201 -13.82 -6.57 -9.81
N VAL A 202 -13.37 -5.33 -9.64
CA VAL A 202 -12.59 -4.90 -8.46
C VAL A 202 -13.43 -5.04 -7.19
N ASN A 203 -14.70 -4.64 -7.22
CA ASN A 203 -15.62 -4.82 -6.10
C ASN A 203 -15.75 -6.29 -5.69
N GLN A 204 -15.83 -7.22 -6.67
CA GLN A 204 -15.83 -8.66 -6.38
C GLN A 204 -14.52 -9.12 -5.72
N LEU A 205 -13.37 -8.69 -6.25
CA LEU A 205 -12.05 -9.05 -5.69
C LEU A 205 -11.85 -8.50 -4.26
N CYS A 206 -12.49 -7.38 -3.93
CA CYS A 206 -12.48 -6.81 -2.58
C CYS A 206 -13.26 -7.64 -1.55
N LEU A 207 -14.20 -8.49 -1.97
CA LEU A 207 -14.84 -9.45 -1.06
C LEU A 207 -13.87 -10.53 -0.56
N ASP A 208 -12.82 -10.77 -1.33
CA ASP A 208 -11.74 -11.70 -0.99
C ASP A 208 -10.60 -11.04 -0.22
N PHE A 209 -10.79 -9.80 0.26
CA PHE A 209 -9.82 -9.14 1.14
C PHE A 209 -9.45 -10.07 2.32
N PRO A 210 -8.14 -10.25 2.61
CA PRO A 210 -7.69 -11.35 3.47
C PRO A 210 -7.72 -11.06 4.97
N LEU A 211 -8.33 -9.95 5.42
CA LEU A 211 -8.46 -9.55 6.83
C LEU A 211 -9.90 -9.59 7.33
#